data_AF-A0A9Q8SR57-F1
#
_entry.id   AF-A0A9Q8SR57-F1
#
_cell.length_a   1.000
_cell.length_b   1.000
_cell.length_c   1.000
_cell.angle_alpha   90.00
_cell.angle_beta   90.00
_cell.angle_gamma   90.00
#
_symmetry.space_group_name_H-M   'P 1'
#
loop_
_entity.id
_entity.type
_entity.pdbx_description
1 polymer ?
#
loop_
_entity_poly.entity_id
_entity_poly.type
_entity_poly.pdbx_seq_one_letter_code
_entity_poly.pdbx_strand_id
1 'polypeptide(L)'
;MMENQASFLQGVTSNSPSGSYCNDAGKSWCNFAYTLVGSNPTVGDPVTASPGSTIRTHYKLNSATNLWDQDVYIDNKLASSVSTSKGQKGNIFYISIECASGGCAEHPAHSWEDVSIVLTQADESFGHTGGWDHGATGGDMSSPDGGKTWNFSTLNIPAQKAE
;
A
#
# COMPACT_ATOMS: atom_id res chain seq x y z
N MET A 1 -7.19 2.40 -21.00
CA MET A 1 -7.69 1.71 -19.80
C MET A 1 -6.84 0.46 -19.63
N MET A 2 -6.05 0.37 -18.57
CA MET A 2 -5.15 -0.77 -18.34
C MET A 2 -5.98 -2.01 -17.97
N GLU A 3 -5.74 -3.13 -18.64
CA GLU A 3 -6.31 -4.44 -18.32
C GLU A 3 -5.95 -4.94 -16.89
N ASN A 4 -5.05 -4.24 -16.20
CA ASN A 4 -4.62 -4.49 -14.82
C ASN A 4 -5.65 -4.09 -13.74
N GLN A 5 -6.80 -3.52 -14.11
CA GLN A 5 -7.87 -3.16 -13.14
C GLN A 5 -8.69 -4.36 -12.64
N ALA A 6 -8.42 -5.59 -13.12
CA ALA A 6 -9.22 -6.76 -12.75
C ALA A 6 -8.96 -7.26 -11.32
N SER A 7 -7.81 -6.98 -10.71
CA SER A 7 -7.56 -7.32 -9.29
C SER A 7 -6.37 -6.54 -8.74
N PHE A 8 -6.47 -6.03 -7.52
CA PHE A 8 -5.34 -5.47 -6.79
C PHE A 8 -5.46 -5.73 -5.28
N LEU A 9 -4.31 -5.75 -4.63
CA LEU A 9 -4.14 -5.88 -3.18
C LEU A 9 -3.59 -4.54 -2.69
N GLN A 10 -4.24 -3.92 -1.71
CA GLN A 10 -3.75 -2.66 -1.14
C GLN A 10 -4.09 -2.54 0.33
N GLY A 11 -3.12 -2.13 1.14
CA GLY A 11 -3.33 -1.74 2.52
C GLY A 11 -3.76 -0.30 2.49
N VAL A 12 -4.96 -0.03 3.00
CA VAL A 12 -5.55 1.29 2.90
C VAL A 12 -5.30 2.03 4.19
N THR A 13 -4.80 3.25 4.07
CA THR A 13 -4.78 4.27 5.13
C THR A 13 -5.56 5.46 4.60
N SER A 14 -6.83 5.57 4.99
CA SER A 14 -7.77 6.53 4.43
C SER A 14 -8.30 7.47 5.49
N ASN A 15 -8.36 8.76 5.16
CA ASN A 15 -9.13 9.75 5.90
C ASN A 15 -10.18 10.32 4.95
N SER A 16 -11.36 9.69 4.92
CA SER A 16 -12.49 10.16 4.13
C SER A 16 -13.66 10.52 5.04
N PRO A 17 -14.30 11.69 4.83
CA PRO A 17 -15.49 12.07 5.58
C PRO A 17 -16.72 11.21 5.24
N SER A 18 -16.72 10.54 4.08
CA SER A 18 -17.80 9.67 3.61
C SER A 18 -17.27 8.38 3.01
N GLY A 19 -17.93 7.25 3.28
CA GLY A 19 -17.50 5.96 2.74
C GLY A 19 -16.21 5.42 3.35
N SER A 20 -15.77 5.94 4.50
CA SER A 20 -14.69 5.30 5.27
C SER A 20 -15.21 4.04 5.96
N TYR A 21 -14.37 3.01 6.04
CA TYR A 21 -14.74 1.76 6.71
C TYR A 21 -14.82 1.89 8.24
N CYS A 22 -14.17 2.90 8.82
CA CYS A 22 -14.20 3.17 10.27
C CYS A 22 -15.43 3.99 10.71
N ASN A 23 -16.20 4.58 9.77
CA ASN A 23 -17.41 5.37 10.05
C ASN A 23 -17.23 6.49 11.09
N ASP A 24 -16.04 7.09 11.16
CA ASP A 24 -15.68 8.13 12.12
C ASP A 24 -15.79 9.57 11.57
N ALA A 25 -16.29 9.70 10.33
CA ALA A 25 -16.40 10.95 9.58
C ALA A 25 -15.07 11.68 9.35
N GLY A 26 -13.98 10.93 9.17
CA GLY A 26 -12.66 11.49 8.83
C GLY A 26 -11.93 12.15 10.01
N LYS A 27 -12.35 11.84 11.24
CA LYS A 27 -11.71 12.35 12.46
C LYS A 27 -10.34 11.72 12.71
N SER A 28 -10.17 10.47 12.26
CA SER A 28 -8.94 9.70 12.38
C SER A 28 -8.59 9.03 11.06
N TRP A 29 -7.33 8.63 10.91
CA TRP A 29 -6.91 7.77 9.80
C TRP A 29 -7.44 6.36 10.02
N CYS A 30 -8.18 5.85 9.06
CA CYS A 30 -8.74 4.50 9.05
C CYS A 30 -7.83 3.55 8.27
N ASN A 31 -7.48 2.43 8.89
CA ASN A 31 -6.50 1.48 8.35
C ASN A 31 -7.12 0.10 8.24
N PHE A 32 -6.94 -0.57 7.10
CA PHE A 32 -7.48 -1.91 6.89
C PHE A 32 -6.80 -2.63 5.73
N ALA A 33 -6.83 -3.96 5.80
CA ALA A 33 -6.48 -4.82 4.68
C ALA A 33 -7.61 -4.80 3.64
N TYR A 34 -7.29 -4.72 2.35
CA TYR A 34 -8.23 -4.60 1.26
C TYR A 34 -7.73 -5.32 0.01
N THR A 35 -8.62 -6.09 -0.59
CA THR A 35 -8.44 -6.67 -1.92
C THR A 35 -9.65 -6.33 -2.77
N LEU A 36 -9.43 -5.91 -4.02
CA LEU A 36 -10.48 -5.88 -5.03
C LEU A 36 -10.24 -6.99 -6.05
N VAL A 37 -11.27 -7.79 -6.34
CA VAL A 37 -11.25 -8.77 -7.43
C VAL A 37 -12.49 -8.59 -8.29
N GLY A 38 -12.30 -8.11 -9.52
CA GLY A 38 -13.37 -7.61 -10.37
C GLY A 38 -14.04 -6.42 -9.68
N SER A 39 -15.34 -6.54 -9.40
CA SER A 39 -16.11 -5.51 -8.67
C SER A 39 -16.38 -5.88 -7.21
N ASN A 40 -15.80 -6.99 -6.71
CA ASN A 40 -16.11 -7.51 -5.37
C ASN A 40 -14.94 -7.26 -4.42
N PRO A 41 -15.04 -6.29 -3.50
CA PRO A 41 -14.00 -6.09 -2.51
C PRO A 41 -14.10 -7.14 -1.39
N THR A 42 -12.94 -7.54 -0.86
CA THR A 42 -12.80 -8.23 0.42
C THR A 42 -12.04 -7.30 1.35
N VAL A 43 -12.57 -7.09 2.55
CA VAL A 43 -12.08 -6.06 3.48
C VAL A 43 -11.88 -6.69 4.84
N GLY A 44 -10.72 -6.43 5.45
CA GLY A 44 -10.43 -6.83 6.83
C GLY A 44 -11.07 -5.88 7.85
N ASP A 45 -10.80 -6.13 9.13
CA ASP A 45 -11.33 -5.28 10.20
C ASP A 45 -10.75 -3.85 10.10
N PRO A 46 -11.59 -2.81 10.04
CA PRO A 46 -11.13 -1.42 10.00
C PRO A 46 -10.75 -0.91 11.38
N VAL A 47 -9.58 -0.27 11.47
CA VAL A 47 -9.01 0.21 12.74
C VAL A 47 -8.46 1.62 12.58
N THR A 48 -8.84 2.51 13.50
CA THR A 48 -8.32 3.88 13.55
C THR A 48 -6.92 3.92 14.15
N ALA A 49 -6.05 4.79 13.64
CA ALA A 49 -4.73 5.07 14.21
C ALA A 49 -4.67 6.49 14.81
N SER A 50 -3.82 6.67 15.82
CA SER A 50 -3.54 7.98 16.39
C SER A 50 -2.46 8.71 15.58
N PRO A 51 -2.38 10.06 15.63
CA PRO A 51 -1.28 10.79 15.02
C PRO A 51 0.09 10.27 15.50
N GLY A 52 1.00 10.03 14.56
CA GLY A 52 2.34 9.51 14.86
C GLY A 52 2.45 7.98 14.95
N SER A 53 1.33 7.24 14.86
CA SER A 53 1.40 5.77 14.74
C SER A 53 2.07 5.35 13.43
N THR A 54 2.81 4.24 13.47
CA THR A 54 3.39 3.63 12.28
C THR A 54 2.43 2.58 11.71
N ILE A 55 2.14 2.69 10.42
CA ILE A 55 1.30 1.73 9.69
C ILE A 55 2.20 0.91 8.78
N ARG A 56 2.13 -0.42 8.90
CA ARG A 56 2.85 -1.34 8.01
C ARG A 56 1.86 -2.28 7.35
N THR A 57 1.87 -2.32 6.03
CA THR A 57 1.16 -3.36 5.27
C THR A 57 2.16 -4.37 4.75
N HIS A 58 1.90 -5.64 5.00
CA HIS A 58 2.73 -6.75 4.53
C HIS A 58 1.90 -7.66 3.63
N TYR A 59 2.45 -8.01 2.48
CA TYR A 59 1.82 -8.89 1.51
C TYR A 59 2.71 -10.10 1.28
N LYS A 60 2.14 -11.31 1.32
CA LYS A 60 2.89 -12.53 1.08
C LYS A 60 2.04 -13.56 0.36
N LEU A 61 2.55 -14.08 -0.75
CA LEU A 61 1.99 -15.28 -1.35
C LEU A 61 2.34 -16.49 -0.47
N ASN A 62 1.34 -17.09 0.15
CA ASN A 62 1.47 -18.24 1.03
C ASN A 62 1.61 -19.52 0.21
N SER A 63 2.76 -20.18 0.29
CA SER A 63 3.04 -21.38 -0.50
C SER A 63 2.21 -22.61 -0.09
N ALA A 64 1.67 -22.63 1.13
CA ALA A 64 0.85 -23.76 1.61
C ALA A 64 -0.61 -23.66 1.15
N THR A 65 -1.17 -22.44 1.16
CA THR A 65 -2.57 -22.20 0.80
C THR A 65 -2.75 -21.69 -0.63
N ASN A 66 -1.66 -21.21 -1.26
CA ASN A 66 -1.66 -20.48 -2.53
C ASN A 66 -2.52 -19.20 -2.48
N LEU A 67 -2.73 -18.63 -1.30
CA LEU A 67 -3.43 -17.36 -1.09
C LEU A 67 -2.44 -16.20 -0.91
N TRP A 68 -2.83 -14.98 -1.27
CA TRP A 68 -2.13 -13.78 -0.81
C TRP A 68 -2.63 -13.43 0.58
N ASP A 69 -1.74 -13.53 1.56
CA ASP A 69 -1.96 -13.02 2.90
C ASP A 69 -1.56 -11.56 2.93
N GLN A 70 -2.48 -10.71 3.37
CA GLN A 70 -2.28 -9.30 3.57
C GLN A 70 -2.53 -8.98 5.04
N ASP A 71 -1.51 -8.44 5.70
CA ASP A 71 -1.57 -8.06 7.11
C ASP A 71 -1.27 -6.58 7.27
N VAL A 72 -2.14 -5.85 7.97
CA VAL A 72 -1.94 -4.46 8.37
C VAL A 72 -1.63 -4.41 9.86
N TYR A 73 -0.52 -3.75 10.18
CA TYR A 73 -0.05 -3.54 11.53
C TYR A 73 -0.10 -2.06 11.89
N ILE A 74 -0.52 -1.78 13.12
CA ILE A 74 -0.43 -0.45 13.74
C ILE A 74 0.51 -0.59 14.93
N ASP A 75 1.59 0.19 14.95
CA ASP A 75 2.61 0.16 16.01
C ASP A 75 3.09 -1.28 16.30
N ASN A 76 3.37 -2.02 15.23
CA ASN A 76 3.79 -3.43 15.21
C ASN A 76 2.78 -4.46 15.76
N LYS A 77 1.53 -4.07 16.02
CA LYS A 77 0.44 -4.98 16.39
C LYS A 77 -0.45 -5.26 15.18
N LEU A 78 -0.74 -6.53 14.93
CA LEU A 78 -1.67 -6.92 13.87
C LEU A 78 -3.04 -6.30 14.16
N ALA A 79 -3.55 -5.54 13.20
CA ALA A 79 -4.79 -4.78 13.34
C ALA A 79 -5.86 -5.22 12.32
N SER A 80 -5.45 -5.64 11.13
CA SER A 80 -6.37 -6.08 10.06
C SER A 80 -5.68 -7.14 9.21
N SER A 81 -6.43 -8.12 8.71
CA SER A 81 -5.89 -9.16 7.84
C SER A 81 -6.94 -9.65 6.83
N VAL A 82 -6.50 -9.97 5.62
CA VAL A 82 -7.28 -10.75 4.64
C VAL A 82 -6.37 -11.75 3.95
N SER A 83 -6.88 -12.96 3.71
CA SER A 83 -6.23 -13.97 2.87
C SER A 83 -7.07 -14.19 1.62
N THR A 84 -6.55 -13.79 0.45
CA THR A 84 -7.29 -13.82 -0.80
C THR A 84 -6.42 -14.27 -1.96
N SER A 85 -6.87 -15.19 -2.81
CA SER A 85 -6.34 -15.32 -4.18
C SER A 85 -7.33 -16.06 -5.08
N LYS A 86 -7.21 -15.79 -6.37
CA LYS A 86 -7.77 -16.58 -7.47
C LYS A 86 -6.66 -17.00 -8.44
N GLY A 87 -5.46 -17.25 -7.92
CA GLY A 87 -4.27 -17.54 -8.73
C GLY A 87 -3.61 -16.31 -9.36
N GLN A 88 -3.92 -15.09 -8.90
CA GLN A 88 -3.20 -13.90 -9.33
C GLN A 88 -1.74 -13.93 -8.86
N LYS A 89 -0.85 -13.37 -9.67
CA LYS A 89 0.56 -13.16 -9.37
C LYS A 89 0.84 -11.66 -9.40
N GLY A 90 1.58 -11.16 -8.41
CA GLY A 90 1.96 -9.75 -8.36
C GLY A 90 2.93 -9.45 -9.50
N ASN A 91 2.50 -8.65 -10.46
CA ASN A 91 3.31 -8.28 -11.64
C ASN A 91 3.75 -6.81 -11.61
N ILE A 92 3.13 -5.99 -10.77
CA ILE A 92 3.37 -4.55 -10.65
C ILE A 92 3.30 -4.19 -9.18
N PHE A 93 4.19 -3.30 -8.77
CA PHE A 93 4.14 -2.59 -7.49
C PHE A 93 4.16 -1.09 -7.77
N TYR A 94 3.38 -0.33 -7.00
CA TYR A 94 3.46 1.12 -6.99
C TYR A 94 3.12 1.63 -5.60
N ILE A 95 3.64 2.82 -5.29
CA ILE A 95 3.23 3.62 -4.14
C ILE A 95 2.43 4.78 -4.72
N SER A 96 1.22 5.00 -4.22
CA SER A 96 0.34 6.04 -4.72
C SER A 96 -0.48 6.65 -3.59
N ILE A 97 -0.82 7.92 -3.76
CA ILE A 97 -1.93 8.55 -3.05
C ILE A 97 -3.18 8.35 -3.93
N GLU A 98 -4.18 7.66 -3.43
CA GLU A 98 -5.43 7.41 -4.16
C GLU A 98 -6.49 8.46 -3.81
N CYS A 99 -7.07 9.10 -4.83
CA CYS A 99 -8.19 10.02 -4.69
C CYS A 99 -9.48 9.35 -5.17
N ALA A 100 -10.31 8.86 -4.24
CA ALA A 100 -11.42 7.93 -4.54
C ALA A 100 -12.51 8.46 -5.52
N SER A 101 -12.71 9.78 -5.64
CA SER A 101 -13.79 10.34 -6.48
C SER A 101 -13.47 11.69 -7.13
N GLY A 102 -12.21 11.97 -7.41
CA GLY A 102 -11.77 13.21 -8.05
C GLY A 102 -10.47 13.70 -7.45
N GLY A 103 -10.47 14.94 -6.96
CA GLY A 103 -9.35 15.55 -6.27
C GLY A 103 -9.04 14.92 -4.92
N CYS A 104 -7.78 14.91 -4.54
CA CYS A 104 -7.38 14.59 -3.16
C CYS A 104 -7.62 15.79 -2.26
N ALA A 105 -8.02 15.56 -1.01
CA ALA A 105 -8.02 16.60 0.00
C ALA A 105 -6.58 17.01 0.36
N GLU A 106 -6.43 18.21 0.93
CA GLU A 106 -5.17 18.62 1.55
C GLU A 106 -4.78 17.59 2.63
N HIS A 107 -3.53 17.16 2.61
CA HIS A 107 -3.01 16.21 3.58
C HIS A 107 -1.57 16.54 3.96
N PRO A 108 -1.19 16.28 5.24
CA PRO A 108 0.11 16.66 5.74
C PRO A 108 1.23 15.86 5.07
N ALA A 109 2.44 16.41 5.18
CA ALA A 109 3.65 15.69 4.82
C ALA A 109 3.74 14.35 5.58
N HIS A 110 4.21 13.32 4.89
CA HIS A 110 4.35 11.97 5.44
C HIS A 110 5.47 11.23 4.71
N SER A 111 5.86 10.06 5.24
CA SER A 111 6.94 9.25 4.69
C SER A 111 6.50 7.80 4.49
N TRP A 112 7.13 7.15 3.51
CA TRP A 112 7.17 5.70 3.43
C TRP A 112 8.59 5.26 3.82
N GLU A 113 8.67 4.41 4.83
CA GLU A 113 9.91 3.95 5.44
C GLU A 113 9.99 2.43 5.35
N ASP A 114 11.22 1.90 5.32
CA ASP A 114 11.51 0.46 5.32
C ASP A 114 10.73 -0.36 4.26
N VAL A 115 10.46 0.26 3.11
CA VAL A 115 9.80 -0.44 1.99
C VAL A 115 10.77 -1.46 1.40
N SER A 116 10.33 -2.71 1.35
CA SER A 116 11.08 -3.83 0.77
C SER A 116 10.18 -4.73 -0.06
N ILE A 117 10.73 -5.26 -1.15
CA ILE A 117 10.05 -6.16 -2.06
C ILE A 117 10.97 -7.36 -2.30
N VAL A 118 10.47 -8.56 -2.02
CA VAL A 118 11.20 -9.80 -2.29
C VAL A 118 10.52 -10.52 -3.46
N LEU A 119 11.22 -10.61 -4.58
CA LEU A 119 10.73 -11.28 -5.77
C LEU A 119 10.85 -12.79 -5.63
N THR A 120 10.07 -13.55 -6.40
CA THR A 120 10.16 -15.03 -6.40
C THR A 120 11.42 -15.51 -7.12
N GLN A 121 11.91 -14.77 -8.10
CA GLN A 121 13.18 -14.95 -8.79
C GLN A 121 13.90 -13.61 -8.87
N ALA A 122 15.23 -13.63 -8.90
CA ALA A 122 16.01 -12.40 -9.05
C ALA A 122 15.75 -11.77 -10.42
N ASP A 123 15.49 -10.46 -10.43
CA ASP A 123 15.27 -9.67 -11.64
C ASP A 123 15.84 -8.27 -11.43
N GLU A 124 17.01 -8.02 -12.02
CA GLU A 124 17.68 -6.71 -11.95
C GLU A 124 16.91 -5.61 -12.69
N SER A 125 16.03 -5.98 -13.63
CA SER A 125 15.23 -5.02 -14.42
C SER A 125 14.00 -4.49 -13.68
N PHE A 126 13.64 -5.10 -12.55
CA PHE A 126 12.55 -4.63 -11.69
C PHE A 126 12.84 -3.27 -11.05
N GLY A 127 14.12 -2.96 -10.81
CA GLY A 127 14.55 -1.69 -10.24
C GLY A 127 14.12 -0.50 -11.09
N HIS A 128 13.51 0.50 -10.46
CA HIS A 128 13.17 1.75 -11.10
C HIS A 128 14.25 2.81 -10.83
N THR A 129 14.57 3.60 -11.85
CA THR A 129 15.36 4.82 -11.72
C THR A 129 14.54 5.97 -12.28
N GLY A 130 14.37 7.03 -11.51
CA GLY A 130 13.46 8.12 -11.86
C GLY A 130 13.07 8.93 -10.63
N GLY A 131 12.47 10.09 -10.88
CA GLY A 131 11.85 10.89 -9.82
C GLY A 131 10.43 10.42 -9.54
N TRP A 132 9.95 10.74 -8.34
CA TRP A 132 8.55 10.57 -7.97
C TRP A 132 7.74 11.81 -8.34
N ASP A 133 6.44 11.64 -8.57
CA ASP A 133 5.53 12.73 -8.85
C ASP A 133 5.26 13.61 -7.61
N HIS A 134 4.58 14.74 -7.82
CA HIS A 134 4.08 15.64 -6.76
C HIS A 134 5.15 16.12 -5.75
N GLY A 135 6.40 16.25 -6.19
CA GLY A 135 7.52 16.75 -5.38
C GLY A 135 8.02 15.78 -4.31
N ALA A 136 7.65 14.50 -4.40
CA ALA A 136 8.19 13.46 -3.55
C ALA A 136 9.71 13.26 -3.81
N THR A 137 10.45 12.93 -2.76
CA THR A 137 11.92 12.81 -2.78
C THR A 137 12.40 11.56 -2.06
N GLY A 138 13.58 11.06 -2.44
CA GLY A 138 14.09 9.77 -1.95
C GLY A 138 13.42 8.59 -2.65
N GLY A 139 13.19 7.48 -1.95
CA GLY A 139 12.61 6.27 -2.53
C GLY A 139 13.51 5.57 -3.55
N ASP A 140 14.82 5.83 -3.50
CA ASP A 140 15.80 5.19 -4.37
C ASP A 140 15.83 3.68 -4.12
N MET A 141 15.76 2.91 -5.20
CA MET A 141 15.77 1.46 -5.12
C MET A 141 17.20 0.91 -5.14
N SER A 142 17.47 -0.07 -4.28
CA SER A 142 18.73 -0.81 -4.26
C SER A 142 18.48 -2.30 -4.05
N SER A 143 19.37 -3.14 -4.58
CA SER A 143 19.30 -4.59 -4.39
C SER A 143 20.64 -5.15 -3.95
N PRO A 144 20.76 -5.72 -2.73
CA PRO A 144 22.01 -6.28 -2.23
C PRO A 144 22.31 -7.68 -2.77
N ASP A 145 21.35 -8.33 -3.44
CA ASP A 145 21.35 -9.74 -3.80
C ASP A 145 21.04 -9.98 -5.29
N GLY A 146 21.40 -9.01 -6.14
CA GLY A 146 21.34 -9.16 -7.60
C GLY A 146 19.91 -9.15 -8.15
N GLY A 147 19.02 -8.35 -7.57
CA GLY A 147 17.64 -8.15 -8.02
C GLY A 147 16.62 -9.06 -7.35
N LYS A 148 16.96 -9.77 -6.27
CA LYS A 148 16.03 -10.66 -5.54
C LYS A 148 15.24 -9.91 -4.47
N THR A 149 15.90 -9.02 -3.74
CA THR A 149 15.33 -8.13 -2.75
C THR A 149 15.59 -6.70 -3.19
N TRP A 150 14.55 -5.89 -3.23
CA TRP A 150 14.61 -4.47 -3.53
C TRP A 150 14.22 -3.67 -2.30
N ASN A 151 15.13 -2.84 -1.82
CA ASN A 151 14.91 -1.92 -0.70
C ASN A 151 14.83 -0.49 -1.24
N PHE A 152 13.97 0.30 -0.63
CA PHE A 152 13.83 1.72 -0.94
C PHE A 152 14.50 2.53 0.16
N SER A 153 15.18 3.62 -0.21
CA SER A 153 15.45 4.69 0.75
C SER A 153 14.13 5.31 1.22
N THR A 154 14.14 6.04 2.34
CA THR A 154 12.94 6.74 2.82
C THR A 154 12.38 7.64 1.72
N LEU A 155 11.11 7.41 1.37
CA LEU A 155 10.36 8.23 0.43
C LEU A 155 9.62 9.31 1.22
N ASN A 156 9.98 10.56 0.99
CA ASN A 156 9.38 11.72 1.64
C ASN A 156 8.33 12.34 0.73
N ILE A 157 7.11 12.48 1.25
CA ILE A 157 6.00 13.12 0.56
C ILE A 157 5.76 14.49 1.21
N PRO A 158 5.88 15.59 0.45
CA PRO A 158 5.58 16.91 1.00
C PRO A 158 4.08 17.03 1.27
N ALA A 159 3.68 18.03 2.06
CA ALA A 159 2.28 18.36 2.23
C ALA A 159 1.67 18.71 0.87
N GLN A 160 0.58 18.04 0.51
CA GLN A 160 -0.10 18.24 -0.76
C GLN A 160 -1.30 19.14 -0.56
N LYS A 161 -1.52 20.05 -1.51
CA LYS A 161 -2.74 20.86 -1.57
C LYS A 161 -3.87 20.03 -2.15
N ALA A 162 -5.11 20.49 -1.94
CA ALA A 162 -6.23 19.89 -2.64
C ALA A 162 -6.06 20.04 -4.17
N GLU A 163 -6.27 18.95 -4.90
CA GLU A 163 -6.22 18.89 -6.37
C GLU A 163 -7.62 18.96 -7.01
#